data_AF-A0A358DN29-F1
#
_entry.id   AF-A0A358DN29-F1
#
_cell.length_a   1.000
_cell.length_b   1.000
_cell.length_c   1.000
_cell.angle_alpha   90.00
_cell.angle_beta   90.00
_cell.angle_gamma   90.00
#
_symmetry.space_group_name_H-M   'P 1'
#
loop_
_entity.id
_entity.type
_entity.pdbx_description
1 polymer ?
#
loop_
_entity_poly.entity_id
_entity_poly.type
_entity_poly.pdbx_seq_one_letter_code
_entity_poly.pdbx_strand_id
1 'polypeptide(L)' 'MSKDEFSEEQKVDRYRAVFYAGASGDFNPIHIDPSVGEKAGFGGPILHGLCTA' A
#
# COMPACT_ATOMS: atom_id res chain seq x y z
N MET A 1 20.60 -20.50 8.95
CA MET A 1 19.23 -20.44 8.39
C MET A 1 18.89 -21.84 7.94
N SER A 2 17.81 -22.44 8.47
CA SER A 2 17.43 -23.80 8.08
C SER A 2 16.93 -23.80 6.63
N LYS A 3 16.89 -24.95 5.99
CA LYS A 3 16.41 -25.10 4.60
C LYS A 3 14.90 -24.85 4.43
N ASP A 4 14.19 -24.49 5.50
CA ASP A 4 12.72 -24.41 5.55
C ASP A 4 12.19 -22.97 5.67
N GLU A 5 13.07 -21.96 5.63
CA GLU A 5 12.69 -20.55 5.76
C GLU A 5 12.60 -19.90 4.36
N PHE A 6 11.41 -19.43 3.97
CA PHE A 6 11.16 -18.72 2.72
C PHE A 6 10.93 -17.23 2.98
N SER A 7 11.51 -16.39 2.14
CA SER A 7 11.26 -14.95 2.12
C SER A 7 11.11 -14.47 0.69
N GLU A 8 10.19 -13.56 0.46
CA GLU A 8 9.96 -12.90 -0.82
C GLU A 8 9.81 -11.39 -0.58
N GLU A 9 10.39 -10.60 -1.47
CA GLU A 9 10.23 -9.15 -1.47
C GLU A 9 9.52 -8.74 -2.76
N GLN A 10 8.51 -7.89 -2.65
CA GLN A 10 7.81 -7.34 -3.80
C GLN A 10 7.93 -5.83 -3.83
N LYS A 11 8.26 -5.30 -5.00
CA LYS A 11 8.27 -3.86 -5.23
C LYS A 11 6.84 -3.33 -5.23
N VAL A 12 6.56 -2.38 -4.34
CA VAL A 12 5.34 -1.57 -4.38
C VAL A 12 5.60 -0.37 -5.29
N ASP A 13 4.91 -0.30 -6.42
CA ASP A 13 4.94 0.87 -7.30
C ASP A 13 3.91 1.94 -6.88
N ARG A 14 4.03 3.12 -7.49
CA ARG A 14 3.18 4.29 -7.21
C ARG A 14 1.68 4.09 -7.52
N TYR A 15 1.30 3.06 -8.26
CA TYR A 15 -0.08 2.78 -8.67
C TYR A 15 -0.69 1.60 -7.91
N ARG A 16 0.11 0.83 -7.15
CA ARG A 16 -0.34 -0.33 -6.37
C ARG A 16 -1.56 -0.02 -5.50
N ALA A 17 -1.55 1.11 -4.79
CA ALA A 17 -2.66 1.54 -3.94
C ALA A 17 -3.95 1.81 -4.75
N VAL A 18 -3.83 2.34 -5.97
CA VAL A 18 -4.97 2.60 -6.86
C VAL A 18 -5.58 1.28 -7.35
N PHE A 19 -4.74 0.33 -7.75
CA PHE A 19 -5.21 -0.99 -8.17
C PHE A 19 -5.89 -1.74 -7.02
N TYR A 20 -5.29 -1.70 -5.83
CA TYR A 20 -5.87 -2.33 -4.66
C TYR A 20 -7.21 -1.71 -4.27
N ALA A 21 -7.33 -0.38 -4.28
CA ALA A 21 -8.60 0.32 -4.06
C ALA A 21 -9.70 -0.15 -5.03
N GLY A 22 -9.36 -0.31 -6.31
CA GLY A 22 -10.29 -0.83 -7.32
C GLY A 22 -10.72 -2.28 -7.08
N ALA A 23 -9.80 -3.13 -6.62
CA ALA A 23 -10.07 -4.55 -6.36
C ALA A 23 -10.80 -4.80 -5.03
N SER A 24 -10.46 -4.04 -3.98
CA SER A 24 -11.03 -4.20 -2.64
C SER A 24 -12.31 -3.38 -2.42
N GLY A 25 -12.53 -2.34 -3.22
CA GLY A 25 -13.58 -1.35 -3.00
C GLY A 25 -13.23 -0.31 -1.93
N ASP A 26 -12.04 -0.36 -1.34
CA ASP A 26 -11.57 0.62 -0.36
C ASP A 26 -10.94 1.84 -1.05
N PHE A 27 -11.77 2.85 -1.28
CA PHE A 27 -11.38 4.13 -1.85
C PHE A 27 -11.10 5.19 -0.78
N ASN A 28 -10.65 4.81 0.43
CA ASN A 28 -10.22 5.79 1.42
C ASN A 28 -9.17 6.75 0.81
N PRO A 29 -9.42 8.07 0.80
CA PRO A 29 -8.53 9.05 0.19
C PRO A 29 -7.09 9.01 0.69
N ILE A 30 -6.84 8.49 1.90
CA ILE A 30 -5.49 8.33 2.45
C ILE A 30 -4.57 7.46 1.58
N HIS A 31 -5.15 6.60 0.73
CA HIS A 31 -4.43 5.71 -0.17
C HIS A 31 -4.21 6.27 -1.58
N ILE A 32 -4.92 7.34 -1.97
CA ILE A 32 -4.95 7.80 -3.37
C ILE A 32 -4.80 9.31 -3.55
N ASP A 33 -5.12 10.11 -2.53
CA ASP A 33 -5.02 11.58 -2.57
C ASP A 33 -3.74 12.05 -1.86
N PRO A 34 -2.77 12.62 -2.59
CA PRO A 34 -1.54 13.14 -2.00
C PRO A 34 -1.79 14.16 -0.89
N SER A 35 -2.76 15.06 -1.06
CA SER A 35 -3.04 16.11 -0.08
C SER A 35 -3.55 15.54 1.25
N VAL A 36 -4.27 14.42 1.21
CA VAL A 36 -4.77 13.74 2.41
C VAL A 36 -3.62 13.05 3.14
N GLY A 37 -2.76 12.34 2.41
CA GLY A 37 -1.58 11.69 2.98
C GLY A 37 -0.59 12.70 3.61
N GLU A 38 -0.39 13.85 2.96
CA GLU A 38 0.40 14.96 3.51
C GLU A 38 -0.22 15.52 4.80
N LYS A 39 -1.53 15.81 4.80
CA LYS A 39 -2.24 16.31 5.99
C LYS A 39 -2.24 15.31 7.15
N ALA A 40 -2.23 14.01 6.83
CA ALA A 40 -2.14 12.94 7.81
C ALA A 40 -0.72 12.73 8.36
N GLY A 41 0.29 13.42 7.83
CA GLY A 41 1.68 13.36 8.30
C GLY A 41 2.49 12.21 7.69
N PHE A 42 2.01 11.57 6.62
CA PHE A 42 2.72 10.47 5.95
C PHE A 42 3.63 10.92 4.80
N GLY A 43 3.62 12.21 4.44
CA GLY A 43 4.41 12.73 3.32
C GLY A 43 3.88 12.29 1.94
N GLY A 44 2.62 11.88 1.88
CA GLY A 44 1.97 11.32 0.68
C GLY A 44 1.06 10.13 1.00
N PRO A 45 0.46 9.51 -0.03
CA PRO A 45 -0.44 8.37 0.17
C PRO A 45 0.30 7.15 0.72
N ILE A 46 -0.39 6.36 1.54
CA ILE A 46 0.13 5.10 2.09
C ILE A 46 -0.59 3.90 1.46
N LEU A 47 0.04 2.73 1.46
CA LEU A 47 -0.59 1.50 0.96
C LEU A 47 -1.64 0.96 1.94
N HIS A 48 -2.69 0.31 1.44
CA HIS A 48 -3.68 -0.41 2.27
C HIS A 48 -3.01 -1.50 3.10
N GLY A 49 -3.39 -1.63 4.38
CA GLY A 49 -2.80 -2.63 5.27
C GLY A 49 -3.06 -4.08 4.82
N LEU A 50 -4.20 -4.34 4.18
CA LEU A 50 -4.52 -5.67 3.62
C LEU A 50 -3.88 -5.92 2.23
N CYS A 51 -3.14 -4.94 1.69
CA CYS A 51 -2.35 -5.10 0.47
C CYS A 51 -0.91 -5.54 0.79
N THR A 52 -0.50 -5.53 2.05
CA THR A 52 0.77 -6.11 2.51
C THR A 52 0.53 -7.52 3.06
N ALA A 53 1.32 -8.49 2.60
CA ALA A 53 1.30 -9.88 3.06
C ALA A 53 2.58 -10.21 3.84
#